data_AF-A0A2S2QWX2-F1
#
_entry.id   AF-A0A2S2QWX2-F1
#
_cell.length_a   1.000
_cell.length_b   1.000
_cell.length_c   1.000
_cell.angle_alpha   90.00
_cell.angle_beta   90.00
_cell.angle_gamma   90.00
#
_symmetry.space_group_name_H-M   'P 1'
#
loop_
_entity.id
_entity.type
_entity.pdbx_description
1 polymer ?
#
loop_
_entity_poly.entity_id
_entity_poly.type
_entity_poly.pdbx_seq_one_letter_code
_entity_poly.pdbx_strand_id
1 'polypeptide(L)'
;MRVISRTVKSTPLQWLPTLASIKPPYICRKDALVKTIKKSVDYKHSLLYQMILQTPNLRLKSNSPPVKYARTLISLGFDSAEEWREEWASFTAPNRKLLCNPNVEVLGINFPCCTWSTLNRLRTRHGRCGYLLLKWGFQDNPIRDCGNREQTINHLVVDCQSEKFN
;
A
#
# COMPACT_ATOMS: atom_id res chain seq x y z
N MET A 1 28.51 11.53 -4.56
CA MET A 1 28.63 10.50 -5.62
C MET A 1 27.44 9.52 -5.50
N ARG A 2 26.63 9.34 -6.56
CA ARG A 2 25.43 8.49 -6.50
C ARG A 2 25.81 7.05 -6.87
N VAL A 3 25.92 6.16 -5.89
CA VAL A 3 26.16 4.73 -6.14
C VAL A 3 24.91 4.13 -6.80
N ILE A 4 24.99 3.82 -8.10
CA ILE A 4 23.91 3.15 -8.85
C ILE A 4 24.15 1.64 -8.74
N SER A 5 23.60 1.02 -7.70
CA SER A 5 23.88 -0.38 -7.41
C SER A 5 23.35 -1.37 -8.47
N ARG A 6 22.40 -0.98 -9.34
CA ARG A 6 21.69 -1.79 -10.38
C ARG A 6 21.15 -3.18 -9.97
N THR A 7 21.43 -3.64 -8.74
CA THR A 7 21.21 -5.00 -8.22
C THR A 7 20.08 -5.05 -7.19
N VAL A 8 19.60 -3.89 -6.73
CA VAL A 8 18.48 -3.81 -5.80
C VAL A 8 17.17 -3.86 -6.58
N LYS A 9 16.40 -4.92 -6.37
CA LYS A 9 15.04 -5.05 -6.92
C LYS A 9 14.16 -3.87 -6.47
N SER A 10 13.20 -3.48 -7.30
CA SER A 10 12.18 -2.50 -6.94
C SER A 10 11.30 -2.99 -5.80
N THR A 11 10.66 -2.06 -5.09
CA THR A 11 9.63 -2.40 -4.10
C THR A 11 8.46 -3.09 -4.80
N PRO A 12 7.97 -4.24 -4.32
CA PRO A 12 6.86 -4.94 -4.95
C PRO A 12 5.58 -4.09 -4.91
N LEU A 13 4.80 -4.13 -5.99
CA LEU A 13 3.60 -3.29 -6.16
C LEU A 13 2.58 -3.48 -5.03
N GLN A 14 2.44 -4.71 -4.53
CA GLN A 14 1.50 -5.05 -3.45
C GLN A 14 1.80 -4.32 -2.13
N TRP A 15 3.04 -3.87 -1.91
CA TRP A 15 3.40 -3.10 -0.71
C TRP A 15 3.05 -1.61 -0.80
N LEU A 16 2.96 -1.06 -2.02
CA LEU A 16 2.83 0.38 -2.20
C LEU A 16 1.61 0.98 -1.50
N PRO A 17 0.40 0.39 -1.59
CA PRO A 17 -0.76 0.93 -0.91
C PRO A 17 -0.56 0.97 0.61
N THR A 18 -0.09 -0.14 1.19
CA THR A 18 0.17 -0.25 2.63
C THR A 18 1.21 0.76 3.12
N LEU A 19 2.32 0.92 2.40
CA LEU A 19 3.40 1.86 2.76
C LEU A 19 2.97 3.33 2.68
N ALA A 20 2.04 3.65 1.78
CA ALA A 20 1.47 4.99 1.64
C ALA A 20 0.22 5.20 2.51
N SER A 21 -0.16 4.22 3.35
CA SER A 21 -1.38 4.25 4.17
C SER A 21 -2.65 4.51 3.35
N ILE A 22 -2.71 3.97 2.13
CA ILE A 22 -3.87 4.06 1.23
C ILE A 22 -4.35 2.66 0.84
N LYS A 23 -5.63 2.56 0.48
CA LYS A 23 -6.17 1.33 -0.11
C LYS A 23 -5.75 1.24 -1.59
N PRO A 24 -5.67 0.04 -2.15
CA PRO A 24 -5.44 -0.14 -3.58
C PRO A 24 -6.47 0.62 -4.44
N PRO A 25 -6.08 1.10 -5.63
CA PRO A 25 -6.93 1.97 -6.45
C PRO A 25 -8.31 1.38 -6.78
N TYR A 26 -8.42 0.06 -7.02
CA TYR A 26 -9.71 -0.55 -7.33
C TYR A 26 -10.65 -0.59 -6.11
N ILE A 27 -10.14 -0.82 -4.89
CA ILE A 27 -10.94 -0.74 -3.66
C ILE A 27 -11.43 0.69 -3.43
N CYS A 28 -10.55 1.69 -3.64
CA CYS A 28 -10.92 3.09 -3.58
C CYS A 28 -12.04 3.45 -4.58
N ARG A 29 -11.96 2.91 -5.80
CA ARG A 29 -13.01 3.13 -6.83
C ARG A 29 -14.34 2.52 -6.42
N LYS A 30 -14.35 1.32 -5.84
CA LYS A 30 -15.57 0.68 -5.30
C LYS A 30 -16.18 1.53 -4.18
N ASP A 31 -15.36 1.98 -3.24
CA ASP A 31 -15.80 2.83 -2.12
C ASP A 31 -16.40 4.16 -2.60
N ALA A 32 -15.70 4.85 -3.51
CA ALA A 32 -16.19 6.09 -4.10
C ALA A 32 -17.51 5.88 -4.87
N LEU A 33 -17.63 4.78 -5.62
CA LEU A 33 -18.86 4.42 -6.33
C LEU A 33 -20.02 4.19 -5.36
N VAL A 34 -19.81 3.38 -4.32
CA VAL A 34 -20.83 3.09 -3.30
C VAL A 34 -21.28 4.38 -2.59
N LYS A 35 -20.33 5.22 -2.16
CA LYS A 35 -20.63 6.52 -1.53
C LYS A 35 -21.45 7.44 -2.44
N THR A 36 -21.07 7.51 -3.71
CA THR A 36 -21.77 8.35 -4.70
C THR A 36 -23.21 7.88 -4.91
N ILE A 37 -23.43 6.57 -5.01
CA ILE A 37 -24.77 6.00 -5.21
C ILE A 37 -25.63 6.09 -3.95
N LYS A 38 -25.07 5.86 -2.75
CA LYS A 38 -25.78 6.08 -1.49
C LYS A 38 -26.24 7.54 -1.39
N LYS A 39 -25.32 8.47 -1.63
CA LYS A 39 -25.61 9.90 -1.63
C LYS A 39 -26.70 10.27 -2.65
N SER A 40 -26.70 9.71 -3.86
CA SER A 40 -27.75 10.02 -4.82
C SER A 40 -29.12 9.51 -4.40
N VAL A 41 -29.20 8.37 -3.71
CA VAL A 41 -30.44 7.84 -3.15
C VAL A 41 -30.97 8.72 -2.01
N ASP A 42 -30.08 9.23 -1.15
CA ASP A 42 -30.44 10.14 -0.06
C ASP A 42 -30.96 11.48 -0.61
N TYR A 43 -30.32 12.01 -1.66
CA TYR A 43 -30.69 13.24 -2.34
C TYR A 43 -31.44 12.97 -3.65
N LYS A 44 -32.71 12.59 -3.55
CA LYS A 44 -33.57 12.24 -4.70
C LYS A 44 -33.75 13.35 -5.75
N HIS A 45 -33.51 14.61 -5.39
CA HIS A 45 -33.54 15.72 -6.34
C HIS A 45 -32.24 15.87 -7.14
N SER A 46 -31.20 15.09 -6.84
CA SER A 46 -29.93 15.15 -7.57
C SER A 46 -30.13 14.71 -9.02
N LEU A 47 -29.44 15.41 -9.95
CA LEU A 47 -29.43 15.05 -11.36
C LEU A 47 -29.01 13.59 -11.56
N LEU A 48 -28.05 13.12 -10.76
CA LEU A 48 -27.56 11.75 -10.78
C LEU A 48 -28.69 10.75 -10.48
N TYR A 49 -29.52 11.00 -9.45
CA TYR A 49 -30.66 10.15 -9.14
C TYR A 49 -31.68 10.09 -10.28
N GLN A 50 -32.02 11.25 -10.87
CA GLN A 50 -32.92 11.33 -12.01
C GLN A 50 -32.37 10.56 -13.23
N MET A 51 -31.09 10.72 -13.55
CA MET A 51 -30.41 9.98 -14.61
C MET A 51 -30.44 8.47 -14.38
N ILE A 52 -30.26 8.02 -13.13
CA ILE A 52 -30.35 6.59 -12.77
C ILE A 52 -31.76 6.06 -13.05
N LEU A 53 -32.80 6.79 -12.68
CA LEU A 53 -34.19 6.38 -12.91
C LEU A 53 -34.53 6.30 -14.40
N GLN A 54 -34.00 7.23 -15.19
CA GLN A 54 -34.24 7.33 -16.63
C GLN A 54 -33.31 6.44 -17.47
N THR A 55 -32.41 5.68 -16.85
CA THR A 55 -31.44 4.86 -17.60
C THR A 55 -32.15 3.69 -18.29
N PRO A 56 -32.07 3.57 -19.64
CA PRO A 56 -32.72 2.48 -20.35
C PRO A 56 -32.05 1.12 -20.07
N ASN A 57 -32.86 0.07 -20.00
CA ASN A 57 -32.39 -1.31 -19.79
C ASN A 57 -31.63 -1.89 -21.00
N LEU A 58 -31.76 -1.28 -22.17
CA LEU A 58 -31.14 -1.71 -23.41
C LEU A 58 -29.73 -1.11 -23.54
N ARG A 59 -28.74 -1.79 -22.98
CA ARG A 59 -27.32 -1.51 -23.22
C ARG A 59 -26.59 -2.80 -23.61
N LEU A 60 -25.53 -2.63 -24.41
CA LEU A 60 -24.58 -3.71 -24.68
C LEU A 60 -24.03 -4.27 -23.37
N LYS A 61 -23.78 -5.58 -23.30
CA LYS A 61 -23.25 -6.25 -22.11
C LYS A 61 -21.94 -5.61 -21.59
N SER A 62 -21.10 -5.10 -22.50
CA SER A 62 -19.86 -4.39 -22.16
C SER A 62 -20.08 -3.04 -21.46
N ASN A 63 -21.25 -2.41 -21.68
CA ASN A 63 -21.59 -1.08 -21.17
C ASN A 63 -22.57 -1.16 -20.00
N SER A 64 -22.38 -2.16 -19.13
CA SER A 64 -23.23 -2.31 -17.95
C SER A 64 -23.10 -1.07 -17.04
N PRO A 65 -24.21 -0.47 -16.61
CA PRO A 65 -24.15 0.76 -15.82
C PRO A 65 -23.48 0.48 -14.46
N PRO A 66 -22.55 1.34 -14.01
CA PRO A 66 -21.87 1.20 -12.72
C PRO A 66 -22.84 1.09 -11.53
N VAL A 67 -24.04 1.64 -11.68
CA VAL A 67 -25.14 1.60 -10.71
C VAL A 67 -25.54 0.16 -10.37
N LYS A 68 -25.58 -0.75 -11.36
CA LYS A 68 -25.94 -2.15 -11.11
C LYS A 68 -24.93 -2.82 -10.18
N TYR A 69 -23.65 -2.62 -10.49
CA TYR A 69 -22.55 -3.11 -9.66
C TYR A 69 -22.56 -2.49 -8.26
N ALA A 70 -22.79 -1.17 -8.16
CA ALA A 70 -22.89 -0.48 -6.88
C ALA A 70 -24.04 -1.01 -6.02
N ARG A 71 -25.22 -1.27 -6.61
CA ARG A 71 -26.36 -1.87 -5.90
C ARG A 71 -26.00 -3.24 -5.35
N THR A 72 -25.34 -4.10 -6.14
CA THR A 72 -24.85 -5.39 -5.66
C THR A 72 -23.88 -5.24 -4.49
N LEU A 73 -22.91 -4.32 -4.58
CA LEU A 73 -21.97 -4.04 -3.48
C LEU A 73 -22.69 -3.55 -2.21
N ILE A 74 -23.69 -2.67 -2.36
CA ILE A 74 -24.49 -2.16 -1.24
C ILE A 74 -25.30 -3.29 -0.60
N SER A 75 -25.97 -4.12 -1.41
CA SER A 75 -26.74 -5.27 -0.92
C SER A 75 -25.88 -6.30 -0.18
N LEU A 76 -24.63 -6.48 -0.60
CA LEU A 76 -23.66 -7.37 0.06
C LEU A 76 -23.01 -6.74 1.30
N GLY A 77 -23.32 -5.48 1.63
CA GLY A 77 -22.72 -4.81 2.79
C GLY A 77 -21.24 -4.47 2.61
N PHE A 78 -20.82 -4.11 1.39
CA PHE A 78 -19.43 -3.80 1.07
C PHE A 78 -18.79 -2.82 2.06
N ASP A 79 -17.67 -3.23 2.66
CA ASP A 79 -16.75 -2.38 3.42
C ASP A 79 -15.35 -2.42 2.81
N SER A 80 -14.88 -1.24 2.39
CA SER A 80 -13.56 -1.04 1.83
C SER A 80 -12.41 -1.37 2.79
N ALA A 81 -12.61 -1.19 4.11
CA ALA A 81 -11.58 -1.49 5.10
C ALA A 81 -11.40 -3.00 5.27
N GLU A 82 -12.50 -3.75 5.22
CA GLU A 82 -12.49 -5.20 5.36
C GLU A 82 -11.98 -5.90 4.10
N GLU A 83 -12.46 -5.51 2.91
CA GLU A 83 -11.94 -6.05 1.65
C GLU A 83 -10.42 -5.85 1.55
N TRP A 84 -9.91 -4.68 1.98
CA TRP A 84 -8.48 -4.43 2.00
C TRP A 84 -7.72 -5.28 3.02
N ARG A 85 -8.31 -5.50 4.20
CA ARG A 85 -7.73 -6.34 5.26
C ARG A 85 -7.61 -7.79 4.78
N GLU A 86 -8.65 -8.33 4.16
CA GLU A 86 -8.68 -9.69 3.63
C GLU A 86 -7.63 -9.88 2.52
N GLU A 87 -7.56 -8.95 1.57
CA GLU A 87 -6.60 -9.03 0.48
C GLU A 87 -5.15 -8.92 1.00
N TRP A 88 -4.89 -8.01 1.94
CA TRP A 88 -3.57 -7.91 2.58
C TRP A 88 -3.21 -9.17 3.37
N ALA A 89 -4.18 -9.81 4.02
CA ALA A 89 -3.96 -11.06 4.76
C ALA A 89 -3.59 -12.22 3.82
N SER A 90 -4.18 -12.26 2.61
CA SER A 90 -3.88 -13.26 1.57
C SER A 90 -2.45 -13.11 1.00
N PHE A 91 -1.90 -11.90 1.08
CA PHE A 91 -0.57 -11.61 0.57
C PHE A 91 0.52 -12.20 1.49
N THR A 92 1.37 -13.06 0.92
CA THR A 92 2.54 -13.61 1.59
C THR A 92 3.77 -12.78 1.23
N ALA A 93 4.33 -12.08 2.23
CA ALA A 93 5.43 -11.16 2.01
C ALA A 93 6.45 -11.18 3.16
N PRO A 94 7.74 -10.93 2.86
CA PRO A 94 8.75 -10.78 3.89
C PRO A 94 8.40 -9.60 4.79
N ASN A 95 8.54 -9.76 6.11
CA ASN A 95 8.30 -8.69 7.09
C ASN A 95 6.85 -8.15 7.12
N ARG A 96 5.85 -8.87 6.58
CA ARG A 96 4.43 -8.46 6.69
C ARG A 96 3.99 -8.18 8.13
N LYS A 97 4.57 -8.90 9.10
CA LYS A 97 4.33 -8.73 10.54
C LYS A 97 4.62 -7.31 11.07
N LEU A 98 5.39 -6.50 10.34
CA LEU A 98 5.61 -5.10 10.69
C LEU A 98 4.38 -4.23 10.43
N LEU A 99 3.54 -4.63 9.47
CA LEU A 99 2.32 -3.93 9.03
C LEU A 99 1.15 -4.91 9.11
N CYS A 100 0.77 -5.30 10.34
CA CYS A 100 -0.32 -6.26 10.56
C CYS A 100 -1.68 -5.70 10.11
N ASN A 101 -1.94 -4.42 10.34
CA ASN A 101 -3.17 -3.76 9.93
C ASN A 101 -2.87 -2.77 8.78
N PRO A 102 -3.41 -3.00 7.57
CA PRO A 102 -3.11 -2.17 6.41
C PRO A 102 -3.98 -0.89 6.35
N ASN A 103 -4.92 -0.71 7.29
CA ASN A 103 -5.73 0.49 7.44
C ASN A 103 -5.16 1.48 8.48
N VAL A 104 -4.08 1.12 9.18
CA VAL A 104 -3.42 1.99 10.16
C VAL A 104 -2.27 2.74 9.50
N GLU A 105 -2.11 4.00 9.88
CA GLU A 105 -1.02 4.83 9.40
C GLU A 105 0.34 4.23 9.75
N VAL A 106 1.20 4.15 8.74
CA VAL A 106 2.53 3.58 8.90
C VAL A 106 3.46 4.59 9.55
N LEU A 107 4.20 4.15 10.57
CA LEU A 107 5.22 4.98 11.24
C LEU A 107 6.18 5.63 10.22
N GLY A 108 6.48 6.90 10.41
CA GLY A 108 7.41 7.63 9.55
C GLY A 108 6.83 8.11 8.22
N ILE A 109 5.50 8.08 8.03
CA ILE A 109 4.86 8.65 6.82
C ILE A 109 5.14 10.15 6.67
N ASN A 110 5.31 10.85 7.79
CA ASN A 110 5.59 12.29 7.83
C ASN A 110 7.10 12.62 7.62
N PHE A 111 7.95 11.63 7.34
CA PHE A 111 9.36 11.90 7.08
C PHE A 111 9.59 12.51 5.70
N PRO A 112 10.71 13.24 5.52
CA PRO A 112 11.15 13.67 4.21
C PRO A 112 11.23 12.50 3.21
N CYS A 113 10.91 12.78 1.95
CA CYS A 113 10.76 11.76 0.88
C CYS A 113 11.96 10.77 0.79
N CYS A 114 13.19 11.26 0.95
CA CYS A 114 14.39 10.43 0.90
C CYS A 114 14.47 9.44 2.08
N THR A 115 14.17 9.90 3.29
CA THR A 115 14.16 9.09 4.51
C THR A 115 13.02 8.08 4.46
N TRP A 116 11.81 8.53 4.10
CA TRP A 116 10.64 7.68 3.89
C TRP A 116 10.90 6.55 2.87
N SER A 117 11.51 6.90 1.73
CA SER A 117 11.86 5.93 0.69
C SER A 117 12.86 4.89 1.18
N THR A 118 13.86 5.31 1.96
CA THR A 118 14.88 4.41 2.51
C THR A 118 14.28 3.44 3.52
N LEU A 119 13.48 3.97 4.46
CA LEU A 119 12.75 3.18 5.46
C LEU A 119 11.84 2.13 4.82
N ASN A 120 11.07 2.53 3.80
CA ASN A 120 10.14 1.63 3.12
C ASN A 120 10.84 0.56 2.28
N ARG A 121 12.01 0.87 1.73
CA ARG A 121 12.86 -0.15 1.11
C ARG A 121 13.37 -1.16 2.13
N LEU A 122 13.76 -0.73 3.33
CA LEU A 122 14.14 -1.64 4.42
C LEU A 122 12.97 -2.53 4.85
N ARG A 123 11.77 -1.97 5.06
CA ARG A 123 10.55 -2.72 5.40
C ARG A 123 10.30 -3.87 4.43
N THR A 124 10.48 -3.61 3.14
CA THR A 124 10.23 -4.56 2.06
C THR A 124 11.40 -5.49 1.73
N ARG A 125 12.52 -5.41 2.47
CA ARG A 125 13.79 -6.14 2.19
C ARG A 125 14.46 -5.79 0.85
N HIS A 126 14.14 -4.61 0.32
CA HIS A 126 14.73 -4.04 -0.89
C HIS A 126 15.60 -2.82 -0.58
N GLY A 127 16.05 -2.69 0.67
CA GLY A 127 16.93 -1.63 1.14
C GLY A 127 18.40 -1.95 0.91
N ARG A 128 19.25 -0.95 1.13
CA ARG A 128 20.71 -1.12 1.20
C ARG A 128 21.08 -1.36 2.66
N CYS A 129 21.99 -2.29 2.91
CA CYS A 129 22.56 -2.53 4.24
C CYS A 129 24.05 -2.83 4.10
N GLY A 130 24.83 -2.75 5.20
CA GLY A 130 26.27 -3.02 5.20
C GLY A 130 26.64 -4.36 4.56
N TYR A 131 25.89 -5.42 4.85
CA TYR A 131 26.09 -6.73 4.20
C TYR A 131 26.01 -6.67 2.66
N LEU A 132 25.02 -5.96 2.11
CA LEU A 132 24.87 -5.81 0.65
C LEU A 132 25.97 -4.94 0.05
N LEU A 133 26.43 -3.91 0.76
CA LEU A 133 27.50 -3.04 0.30
C LEU A 133 28.85 -3.75 0.28
N LEU A 134 29.14 -4.58 1.29
CA LEU A 134 30.29 -5.49 1.29
C LEU A 134 30.20 -6.46 0.11
N LYS A 135 29.05 -7.12 -0.06
CA LYS A 135 28.82 -8.08 -1.15
C LYS A 135 29.03 -7.46 -2.55
N TRP A 136 28.80 -6.16 -2.69
CA TRP A 136 29.01 -5.43 -3.95
C TRP A 136 30.38 -4.75 -4.05
N GLY A 137 31.27 -4.90 -3.07
CA GLY A 137 32.60 -4.29 -3.06
C GLY A 137 32.60 -2.77 -2.84
N PHE A 138 31.54 -2.20 -2.27
CA PHE A 138 31.46 -0.77 -1.95
C PHE A 138 31.95 -0.44 -0.53
N GLN A 139 32.12 -1.46 0.33
CA GLN A 139 32.67 -1.33 1.68
C GLN A 139 33.56 -2.54 1.97
N ASP A 140 34.63 -2.33 2.72
CA ASP A 140 35.54 -3.42 3.12
C ASP A 140 35.01 -4.22 4.31
N ASN A 141 34.08 -3.64 5.09
CA ASN A 141 33.47 -4.27 6.25
C ASN A 141 31.94 -4.06 6.28
N PRO A 142 31.15 -5.04 6.75
CA PRO A 142 29.69 -4.96 6.82
C PRO A 142 29.16 -4.27 8.09
N ILE A 143 30.06 -3.75 8.92
CA ILE A 143 29.78 -3.13 10.22
C ILE A 143 29.36 -1.67 10.01
N ARG A 144 28.27 -1.25 10.66
CA ARG A 144 27.93 0.17 10.86
C ARG A 144 27.68 0.44 12.34
N ASP A 145 27.84 1.70 12.72
CA ASP A 145 27.66 2.43 14.00
C ASP A 145 26.95 1.75 15.20
N CYS A 146 26.06 0.79 14.98
CA CYS A 146 25.40 -0.03 16.00
C CYS A 146 26.26 -1.15 16.62
N GLY A 147 27.51 -1.34 16.18
CA GLY A 147 28.46 -2.30 16.79
C GLY A 147 28.21 -3.78 16.49
N ASN A 148 27.19 -4.12 15.69
CA ASN A 148 26.93 -5.51 15.27
C ASN A 148 27.92 -5.98 14.18
N ARG A 149 28.29 -7.26 14.20
CA ARG A 149 29.27 -7.88 13.28
C ARG A 149 28.81 -7.82 11.82
N GLU A 150 27.51 -7.95 11.55
CA GLU A 150 26.94 -7.87 10.21
C GLU A 150 25.63 -7.06 10.21
N GLN A 151 25.62 -5.94 9.47
CA GLN A 151 24.39 -5.17 9.29
C GLN A 151 23.53 -5.77 8.17
N THR A 152 22.61 -6.67 8.55
CA THR A 152 21.58 -7.21 7.66
C THR A 152 20.29 -6.37 7.71
N ILE A 153 19.42 -6.48 6.70
CA ILE A 153 18.12 -5.78 6.72
C ILE A 153 17.24 -6.26 7.90
N ASN A 154 17.28 -7.55 8.24
CA ASN A 154 16.52 -8.06 9.39
C ASN A 154 17.03 -7.43 10.69
N HIS A 155 18.36 -7.35 10.86
CA HIS A 155 18.94 -6.68 12.01
C HIS A 155 18.50 -5.21 12.09
N LEU A 156 18.56 -4.48 10.98
CA LEU A 156 18.13 -3.07 10.93
C LEU A 156 16.66 -2.85 11.31
N VAL A 157 15.80 -3.80 10.94
CA VAL A 157 14.36 -3.66 11.06
C VAL A 157 13.83 -4.21 12.38
N VAL A 158 14.46 -5.23 12.94
CA VAL A 158 13.99 -5.95 14.15
C VAL A 158 14.82 -5.58 15.38
N ASP A 159 16.15 -5.52 15.26
CA ASP A 159 17.05 -5.54 16.41
C ASP A 159 17.74 -4.19 16.68
N CYS A 160 18.03 -3.42 15.63
CA CYS A 160 18.76 -2.16 15.74
C CYS A 160 17.87 -1.06 16.33
N GLN A 161 18.14 -0.66 17.58
CA GLN A 161 17.40 0.43 18.25
C GLN A 161 17.97 1.82 17.92
N SER A 162 19.25 1.92 17.52
CA SER A 162 19.95 3.18 17.24
C SER A 162 19.62 3.79 15.86
N GLU A 163 19.10 3.00 14.92
CA GLU A 163 18.57 3.49 13.62
C GLU A 163 17.02 3.58 13.62
N LYS A 164 16.36 3.44 14.77
CA LYS A 164 14.93 3.75 14.91
C LYS A 164 14.76 5.26 14.88
N PHE A 165 14.78 5.82 13.67
CA PHE A 165 14.20 7.11 13.32
C PHE A 165 15.01 8.36 13.70
N ASN A 166 16.30 8.41 13.36
CA ASN A 166 16.96 9.69 13.04
C ASN A 166 16.90 9.97 11.53
#